data_AF-A0A259ITM0-F1
#
_entry.id   AF-A0A259ITM0-F1
#
_cell.length_a   1.000
_cell.length_b   1.000
_cell.length_c   1.000
_cell.angle_alpha   90.00
_cell.angle_beta   90.00
_cell.angle_gamma   90.00
#
_symmetry.space_group_name_H-M   'P 1'
#
loop_
_entity.id
_entity.type
_entity.pdbx_description
1 polymer ?
#
loop_
_entity_poly.entity_id
_entity_poly.type
_entity_poly.pdbx_seq_one_letter_code
_entity_poly.pdbx_strand_id
1 'polypeptide(L)'
;DAAIAAVVKREPLIKASVEKERFEATLHDEMNSTEIAKNGLGNVDKARLKKSIDILVKANKLPRTPAVDEIYTDKFMPPVADLPKKLF
;
A
#
# COMPACT_ATOMS: atom_id res chain seq x y z
N ASP A 1 -10.29 5.93 -13.73
CA ASP A 1 -10.09 6.65 -15.02
C ASP A 1 -8.77 7.41 -15.10
N ALA A 2 -8.49 8.40 -14.24
CA ALA A 2 -7.22 9.16 -14.31
C ALA A 2 -5.95 8.28 -14.23
N ALA A 3 -5.96 7.25 -13.37
CA ALA A 3 -4.87 6.28 -13.28
C ALA A 3 -4.63 5.56 -14.62
N ILE A 4 -5.68 5.06 -15.26
CA ILE A 4 -5.60 4.36 -16.55
C ILE A 4 -5.09 5.30 -17.64
N ALA A 5 -5.58 6.54 -17.68
CA ALA A 5 -5.09 7.55 -18.63
C ALA A 5 -3.59 7.84 -18.47
N ALA A 6 -3.09 7.88 -17.23
CA ALA A 6 -1.67 8.06 -16.96
C ALA A 6 -0.82 6.89 -17.46
N VAL A 7 -1.30 5.65 -17.31
CA VAL A 7 -0.60 4.44 -17.80
C VAL A 7 -0.62 4.40 -19.33
N VAL A 8 -1.77 4.65 -19.98
CA VAL A 8 -1.88 4.71 -21.45
C VAL A 8 -0.97 5.79 -22.05
N LYS A 9 -0.86 6.95 -21.38
CA LYS A 9 0.07 8.01 -21.80
C LYS A 9 1.53 7.54 -21.79
N ARG A 10 1.89 6.63 -20.87
CA ARG A 10 3.25 6.07 -20.77
C ARG A 10 3.47 4.92 -21.75
N GLU A 11 2.49 4.04 -21.93
CA GLU A 11 2.52 2.89 -22.84
C GLU A 11 1.24 2.87 -23.71
N PRO A 12 1.28 3.46 -24.91
CA PRO A 12 0.09 3.62 -25.75
C PRO A 12 -0.49 2.31 -26.32
N LEU A 13 0.27 1.21 -26.31
CA LEU A 13 -0.18 -0.06 -26.91
C LEU A 13 -1.09 -0.89 -26.00
N ILE A 14 -1.22 -0.53 -24.71
CA ILE A 14 -2.09 -1.26 -23.79
C ILE A 14 -3.58 -1.04 -24.11
N LYS A 15 -4.41 -2.02 -23.76
CA LYS A 15 -5.87 -1.92 -23.88
C LYS A 15 -6.45 -1.28 -22.63
N ALA A 16 -6.87 -0.02 -22.73
CA ALA A 16 -7.38 0.76 -21.59
C ALA A 16 -8.52 0.07 -20.82
N SER A 17 -9.43 -0.64 -21.50
CA SER A 17 -10.51 -1.37 -20.85
C SER A 17 -9.99 -2.53 -19.99
N VAL A 18 -9.03 -3.31 -20.50
CA VAL A 18 -8.41 -4.42 -19.78
C VAL A 18 -7.64 -3.90 -18.57
N GLU A 19 -6.88 -2.81 -18.72
CA GLU A 19 -6.16 -2.23 -17.58
C GLU A 19 -7.10 -1.68 -16.51
N LYS A 20 -8.27 -1.16 -16.91
CA LYS A 20 -9.30 -0.74 -15.96
C LYS A 20 -9.84 -1.93 -15.17
N GLU A 21 -10.24 -3.00 -15.84
CA GLU A 21 -10.73 -4.23 -15.18
C GLU A 21 -9.69 -4.81 -14.23
N ARG A 22 -8.42 -4.89 -14.66
CA ARG A 22 -7.32 -5.36 -13.80
C ARG A 22 -7.12 -4.47 -12.59
N PHE A 23 -7.16 -3.15 -12.77
CA PHE A 23 -7.01 -2.21 -11.67
C PHE A 23 -8.15 -2.31 -10.65
N GLU A 24 -9.40 -2.42 -11.13
CA GLU A 24 -10.57 -2.61 -10.27
C GLU A 24 -10.50 -3.93 -9.49
N ALA A 25 -10.09 -5.02 -10.15
CA ALA A 25 -9.87 -6.30 -9.48
C ALA A 25 -8.81 -6.20 -8.38
N THR A 26 -7.65 -5.59 -8.66
CA THR A 26 -6.61 -5.35 -7.64
C THR A 26 -7.13 -4.52 -6.46
N LEU A 27 -7.89 -3.46 -6.73
CA LEU A 27 -8.47 -2.65 -5.65
C LEU A 27 -9.41 -3.45 -4.76
N HIS A 28 -10.23 -4.31 -5.36
CA HIS A 28 -11.20 -5.13 -4.65
C HIS A 28 -10.54 -6.28 -3.87
N ASP A 29 -9.68 -7.05 -4.53
CA ASP A 29 -9.18 -8.32 -4.01
C ASP A 29 -7.93 -8.15 -3.13
N GLU A 30 -7.07 -7.18 -3.45
CA GLU A 30 -5.75 -7.05 -2.81
C GLU A 30 -5.66 -5.84 -1.87
N MET A 31 -6.43 -4.78 -2.14
CA MET A 31 -6.29 -3.50 -1.42
C MET A 31 -7.46 -3.16 -0.48
N ASN A 32 -8.58 -3.91 -0.52
CA ASN A 32 -9.79 -3.63 0.27
C ASN A 32 -9.83 -4.33 1.64
N SER A 33 -8.68 -4.54 2.28
CA SER A 33 -8.61 -5.10 3.63
C SER A 33 -9.40 -4.25 4.63
N THR A 34 -10.05 -4.88 5.61
CA THR A 34 -10.83 -4.17 6.65
C THR A 34 -9.99 -3.18 7.48
N GLU A 35 -8.67 -3.33 7.47
CA GLU A 35 -7.74 -2.46 8.18
C GLU A 35 -7.66 -1.03 7.60
N ILE A 36 -8.02 -0.83 6.33
CA ILE A 36 -8.04 0.51 5.74
C ILE A 36 -9.02 1.43 6.46
N ALA A 37 -10.06 0.89 7.09
CA ALA A 37 -11.01 1.65 7.90
C ALA A 37 -10.34 2.34 9.10
N LYS A 38 -9.26 1.75 9.63
CA LYS A 38 -8.48 2.31 10.74
C LYS A 38 -7.32 3.15 10.21
N ASN A 39 -6.47 2.55 9.40
CA ASN A 39 -5.18 3.14 9.03
C ASN A 39 -5.28 4.09 7.84
N GLY A 40 -6.28 3.91 6.98
CA GLY A 40 -6.33 4.51 5.64
C GLY A 40 -5.53 3.69 4.62
N LEU A 41 -5.97 3.74 3.37
CA LEU A 41 -5.31 3.04 2.27
C LEU A 41 -3.83 3.41 2.17
N GLY A 42 -2.97 2.40 2.07
CA GLY A 42 -1.51 2.58 1.93
C GLY A 42 -0.75 2.89 3.22
N ASN A 43 -1.45 3.15 4.34
CA ASN A 43 -0.81 3.35 5.64
C ASN A 43 -0.63 2.02 6.38
N VAL A 44 0.31 1.97 7.32
CA VAL A 44 0.68 0.75 8.04
C VAL A 44 0.24 0.79 9.50
N ASP A 45 -0.06 -0.38 10.05
CA ASP A 45 -0.08 -0.56 11.51
C ASP A 45 1.38 -0.67 12.00
N LYS A 46 1.82 0.34 12.77
CA LYS A 46 3.21 0.39 13.27
C LYS A 46 3.56 -0.76 14.22
N ALA A 47 2.60 -1.25 15.00
CA ALA A 47 2.83 -2.37 15.91
C ALA A 47 2.99 -3.68 15.13
N ARG A 48 2.16 -3.90 14.10
CA ARG A 48 2.31 -5.04 13.19
C ARG A 48 3.64 -4.97 12.43
N LEU A 49 4.01 -3.80 11.91
CA LEU A 49 5.29 -3.63 11.21
C LEU A 49 6.47 -3.92 12.13
N LYS A 50 6.45 -3.44 13.38
CA LYS A 50 7.47 -3.78 14.38
C LYS A 50 7.58 -5.30 14.57
N LYS A 51 6.44 -5.99 14.73
CA LYS A 51 6.42 -7.45 14.88
C LYS A 51 7.05 -8.16 13.68
N SER A 52 6.77 -7.70 12.46
CA SER A 52 7.38 -8.23 11.24
C SER A 52 8.89 -8.02 11.19
N ILE A 53 9.37 -6.85 11.61
CA ILE A 53 10.82 -6.56 11.75
C ILE A 53 11.45 -7.55 12.73
N ASP A 54 10.86 -7.71 13.92
CA ASP A 54 11.38 -8.61 14.97
C ASP A 54 11.45 -10.08 14.47
N ILE A 55 10.43 -10.53 13.72
CA ILE A 55 10.40 -11.88 13.12
C ILE A 55 11.57 -12.06 12.14
N LEU A 56 11.78 -11.12 11.23
CA LEU A 56 12.84 -11.23 10.21
C LEU A 56 14.24 -11.15 10.83
N VAL A 57 14.45 -10.25 11.81
CA VAL A 57 15.72 -10.15 12.54
C VAL A 57 16.05 -11.48 13.22
N LYS A 58 15.06 -12.08 13.89
CA LYS A 58 15.25 -13.38 14.57
C LYS A 58 15.50 -14.50 13.57
N ALA A 59 14.69 -14.61 12.52
CA ALA A 59 14.79 -15.68 11.53
C ALA A 59 16.15 -15.68 10.82
N ASN A 60 16.64 -14.49 10.47
CA ASN A 60 17.87 -14.32 9.68
C ASN A 60 19.11 -14.03 10.54
N LYS A 61 18.98 -14.03 11.88
CA LYS A 61 20.07 -13.71 12.83
C LYS A 61 20.77 -12.39 12.49
N LEU A 62 20.00 -11.35 12.18
CA LEU A 62 20.56 -10.07 11.78
C LEU A 62 21.29 -9.39 12.95
N PRO A 63 22.38 -8.64 12.68
CA PRO A 63 23.23 -8.07 13.73
C PRO A 63 22.58 -6.89 14.48
N ARG A 64 21.46 -6.36 13.98
CA ARG A 64 20.72 -5.26 14.60
C ARG A 64 19.22 -5.36 14.30
N THR A 65 18.43 -4.68 15.12
CA THR A 65 16.99 -4.46 14.90
C THR A 65 16.75 -3.00 14.54
N PRO A 66 16.33 -2.67 13.31
CA PRO A 66 15.94 -1.29 12.97
C PRO A 66 14.64 -0.88 13.68
N ALA A 67 14.50 0.41 13.95
CA ALA A 67 13.25 1.00 14.39
C ALA A 67 12.26 1.11 13.21
N VAL A 68 10.96 1.26 13.53
CA VAL A 68 9.89 1.29 12.51
C VAL A 68 10.02 2.51 11.60
N ASP A 69 10.44 3.65 12.15
CA ASP A 69 10.64 4.92 11.44
C ASP A 69 11.88 4.95 10.54
N GLU A 70 12.83 4.04 10.72
CA GLU A 70 13.91 3.79 9.75
C GLU A 70 13.40 3.10 8.47
N ILE A 71 12.26 2.39 8.55
CA ILE A 71 11.72 1.56 7.46
C ILE A 71 10.51 2.20 6.77
N TYR A 72 9.65 2.89 7.54
CA TYR A 72 8.43 3.48 7.03
C TYR A 72 8.26 4.93 7.49
N THR A 73 7.88 5.80 6.57
CA THR A 73 7.47 7.17 6.86
C THR A 73 6.21 7.54 6.08
N ASP A 74 5.27 8.19 6.77
CA ASP A 74 4.02 8.73 6.24
C ASP A 74 4.13 10.20 5.80
N LYS A 75 5.33 10.80 5.88
CA LYS A 75 5.56 12.23 5.58
C LYS A 75 5.21 12.67 4.15
N PHE A 76 5.15 11.74 3.22
CA PHE A 76 4.78 11.99 1.81
C PHE A 76 3.33 11.61 1.49
N MET A 77 2.59 11.14 2.49
CA MET A 77 1.18 10.80 2.36
C MET A 77 0.30 12.00 2.72
N PRO A 78 -0.92 12.06 2.19
CA PRO A 78 -1.95 12.92 2.75
C PRO A 78 -2.15 12.66 4.25
N PRO A 79 -2.69 13.63 5.01
CA PRO A 79 -3.12 13.40 6.38
C PRO A 79 -4.01 12.16 6.50
N VAL A 80 -3.89 11.42 7.60
CA VAL A 80 -4.60 10.14 7.81
C VAL A 80 -6.13 10.27 7.68
N ALA A 81 -6.68 11.43 8.01
CA ALA A 81 -8.11 11.74 7.86
C ALA A 81 -8.57 11.83 6.40
N ASP A 82 -7.65 12.17 5.49
CA ASP A 82 -7.91 12.35 4.06
C ASP A 82 -7.65 11.07 3.25
N LEU A 83 -7.04 10.06 3.87
CA LEU A 83 -6.80 8.76 3.23
C LEU A 83 -8.12 8.00 3.05
N PRO A 84 -8.33 7.33 1.90
CA PRO A 84 -9.49 6.47 1.69
C PRO A 84 -9.62 5.43 2.81
N LYS A 85 -10.81 5.39 3.44
CA LYS A 85 -11.15 4.43 4.52
C LYS A 85 -12.01 3.25 4.04
N LYS A 86 -12.37 3.28 2.75
CA LYS A 86 -13.21 2.28 2.06
C LYS A 86 -13.01 2.46 0.56
N LEU A 87 -12.87 1.37 -0.20
CA LEU A 87 -12.67 1.43 -1.65
C LEU A 87 -13.97 1.16 -2.45
N PHE A 88 -14.95 0.46 -1.84
CA PHE A 88 -16.26 0.13 -2.42
C PHE A 88 -17.27 -0.08 -1.30
#